data_AF-A0A6J7HZ16-F1
#
_entry.id   AF-A0A6J7HZ16-F1
#
_cell.length_a   1.000
_cell.length_b   1.000
_cell.length_c   1.000
_cell.angle_alpha   90.00
_cell.angle_beta   90.00
_cell.angle_gamma   90.00
#
_symmetry.space_group_name_H-M   'P 1'
#
loop_
_entity.id
_entity.type
_entity.pdbx_description
1 polymer ?
#
loop_
_entity_poly.entity_id
_entity_poly.type
_entity_poly.pdbx_seq_one_letter_code
_entity_poly.pdbx_strand_id
1 'polypeptide(L)'
;MRRRLDAELVRRGLAPSAEDARLSIAAGLVFVGGAPALNAQRQVEASESVQVQSPPARFVGRGGEKLAAALTTFGLDPTGLRVLDAGASTGGFTDCLLQAGAREVVALDVGHSQLHQRIRTDPRVVVVERTNLRHVEAGSLGAFDAVVADLSFISLTKVMTVLLDCCVAGAWLVLLVKPQFEATRTESSNGKGVISDPQIWRSTLLKVIESARLSGATLCGLEKSPLRGSEGNVEFLLHLSQPAGARMNTLGEQAQAEVLVHRVLLPETELLLEPELLPETELVPETRITTEAQQT
;
A
#
# COMPACT_ATOMS: atom_id res chain seq x y z
N MET A 1 19.44 -20.31 39.37
CA MET A 1 17.99 -20.15 39.62
C MET A 1 17.24 -20.47 38.33
N ARG A 2 16.22 -21.34 38.38
CA ARG A 2 15.36 -21.64 37.23
C ARG A 2 14.18 -20.68 37.17
N ARG A 3 13.72 -20.35 35.97
CA ARG A 3 12.56 -19.48 35.72
C ARG A 3 11.67 -20.11 34.66
N ARG A 4 10.39 -19.71 34.65
CA ARG A 4 9.49 -20.07 33.55
C ARG A 4 9.99 -19.48 32.24
N LEU A 5 9.87 -20.24 31.16
CA LEU A 5 10.34 -19.87 29.84
C LEU A 5 9.74 -18.56 29.34
N ASP A 6 8.43 -18.33 29.53
CA ASP A 6 7.79 -17.06 29.16
C ASP A 6 8.41 -15.84 29.86
N ALA A 7 8.62 -15.93 31.17
CA ALA A 7 9.30 -14.90 31.94
C ALA A 7 10.78 -14.74 31.55
N GLU A 8 11.46 -15.84 31.21
CA GLU A 8 12.85 -15.82 30.79
C GLU A 8 13.04 -15.17 29.41
N LEU A 9 12.10 -15.38 28.47
CA LEU A 9 12.10 -14.71 27.16
C LEU A 9 11.99 -13.19 27.31
N VAL A 10 11.08 -12.71 28.16
CA VAL A 10 10.94 -11.27 28.45
C VAL A 10 12.21 -10.72 29.11
N ARG A 11 12.73 -11.42 30.11
CA ARG A 11 13.97 -11.01 30.81
C ARG A 11 15.17 -10.90 29.87
N ARG A 12 15.27 -11.79 28.88
CA ARG A 12 16.34 -11.78 27.86
C ARG A 12 16.09 -10.78 26.73
N GLY A 13 14.95 -10.07 26.72
CA GLY A 13 14.57 -9.17 25.63
C GLY A 13 14.19 -9.89 24.33
N LEU A 14 13.87 -11.19 24.40
CA LEU A 14 13.48 -12.03 23.26
C LEU A 14 11.98 -11.97 22.97
N ALA A 15 11.19 -11.40 23.90
CA ALA A 15 9.77 -11.09 23.72
C ALA A 15 9.45 -9.78 24.46
N PRO A 16 8.59 -8.90 23.91
CA PRO A 16 8.23 -7.64 24.54
C PRO A 16 7.34 -7.81 25.77
N SER A 17 6.51 -8.85 25.82
CA SER A 17 5.68 -9.19 26.97
C SER A 17 5.59 -10.70 27.21
N ALA A 18 5.09 -11.09 28.37
CA ALA A 18 4.85 -12.51 28.69
C ALA A 18 3.75 -13.11 27.80
N GLU A 19 2.87 -12.28 27.25
CA GLU A 19 1.84 -12.71 26.30
C GLU A 19 2.43 -13.01 24.93
N ASP A 20 3.26 -12.10 24.40
CA ASP A 20 4.00 -12.32 23.15
C ASP A 20 4.93 -13.55 23.23
N ALA A 21 5.54 -13.75 24.40
CA ALA A 21 6.33 -14.94 24.68
C ALA A 21 5.50 -16.22 24.56
N ARG A 22 4.29 -16.25 25.15
CA ARG A 22 3.38 -17.40 25.05
C ARG A 22 2.90 -17.64 23.62
N LEU A 23 2.58 -16.59 22.87
CA LEU A 23 2.19 -16.68 21.46
C LEU A 23 3.33 -17.27 20.62
N SER A 24 4.56 -16.82 20.83
CA SER A 24 5.74 -17.34 20.13
C SER A 24 5.99 -18.82 20.43
N ILE A 25 5.80 -19.24 21.69
CA ILE A 25 5.93 -20.65 22.09
C ILE A 25 4.81 -21.49 21.46
N ALA A 26 3.57 -21.01 21.49
CA ALA A 26 2.43 -21.69 20.88
C ALA A 26 2.57 -21.81 19.35
N ALA A 27 3.19 -20.81 18.70
CA ALA A 27 3.52 -20.82 17.28
C ALA A 27 4.71 -21.72 16.92
N GLY A 28 5.33 -22.40 17.90
CA GLY A 28 6.48 -23.29 17.67
C GLY A 28 7.78 -22.55 17.33
N LEU A 29 7.85 -21.26 17.63
CA LEU A 29 8.97 -20.39 17.25
C LEU A 29 10.11 -20.37 18.27
N VAL A 30 9.90 -20.92 19.46
CA VAL A 30 10.88 -20.88 20.55
C VAL A 30 11.60 -22.22 20.66
N PHE A 31 12.92 -22.17 20.75
CA PHE A 31 13.79 -23.33 20.90
C PHE A 31 14.60 -23.21 22.18
N VAL A 32 14.66 -24.30 22.95
CA VAL A 32 15.46 -24.39 24.18
C VAL A 32 16.44 -25.55 24.03
N GLY A 33 17.73 -25.27 24.10
CA GLY A 33 18.78 -26.28 23.89
C GLY A 33 18.74 -26.92 22.49
N GLY A 34 18.22 -26.22 21.48
CA GLY A 34 18.10 -26.71 20.10
C GLY A 34 16.82 -27.49 19.81
N ALA A 35 15.93 -27.71 20.78
CA ALA A 35 14.64 -28.37 20.60
C ALA A 35 13.47 -27.39 20.71
N PRO A 36 12.39 -27.55 19.92
CA PRO A 36 11.18 -26.74 20.06
C PRO A 36 10.63 -26.77 21.50
N ALA A 37 10.30 -25.61 22.03
CA ALA A 37 9.63 -25.47 23.30
C ALA A 37 8.12 -25.50 23.11
N LEU A 38 7.46 -26.46 23.78
CA LEU A 38 6.01 -26.68 23.66
C LEU A 38 5.21 -26.14 24.85
N ASN A 39 5.89 -25.68 25.91
CA ASN A 39 5.26 -25.27 27.15
C ASN A 39 5.91 -24.00 27.71
N ALA A 40 5.12 -22.93 27.83
CA ALA A 40 5.53 -21.65 28.39
C ALA A 40 5.94 -21.69 29.86
N GLN A 41 5.42 -22.65 30.63
CA GLN A 41 5.75 -22.85 32.03
C GLN A 41 7.00 -23.72 32.25
N ARG A 42 7.64 -24.22 31.18
CA ARG A 42 8.90 -24.97 31.27
C ARG A 42 9.89 -24.17 32.10
N GLN A 43 10.47 -24.81 33.11
CA GLN A 43 11.53 -24.23 33.92
C GLN A 43 12.84 -24.31 33.14
N VAL A 44 13.45 -23.18 32.87
CA VAL A 44 14.72 -23.06 32.15
C VAL A 44 15.79 -22.44 33.04
N GLU A 45 17.03 -22.87 32.84
CA GLU A 45 18.18 -22.28 33.51
C GLU A 45 18.66 -21.02 32.79
N ALA A 46 19.27 -20.09 33.54
CA ALA A 46 19.81 -18.86 32.96
C ALA A 46 20.91 -19.12 31.92
N SER A 47 21.64 -20.24 32.05
CA SER A 47 22.68 -20.71 31.12
C SER A 47 22.12 -21.50 29.93
N GLU A 48 20.86 -21.93 29.97
CA GLU A 48 20.26 -22.74 28.91
C GLU A 48 20.08 -21.88 27.65
N SER A 49 20.47 -22.41 26.48
CA SER A 49 20.30 -21.71 25.20
C SER A 49 18.82 -21.56 24.90
N VAL A 50 18.38 -20.32 24.64
CA VAL A 50 17.00 -20.00 24.25
C VAL A 50 17.05 -19.14 23.00
N GLN A 51 16.36 -19.57 21.96
CA GLN A 51 16.28 -18.89 20.67
C GLN A 51 14.81 -18.69 20.30
N VAL A 52 14.49 -17.54 19.72
CA VAL A 52 13.17 -17.27 19.14
C VAL A 52 13.37 -17.04 17.66
N GLN A 53 12.76 -17.89 16.85
CA GLN A 53 12.67 -17.68 15.41
C GLN A 53 11.56 -16.69 15.13
N SER A 54 11.76 -15.82 14.13
CA SER A 54 10.62 -15.05 13.60
C SER A 54 9.71 -16.01 12.82
N PRO A 55 8.38 -15.80 12.83
CA PRO A 55 7.51 -16.52 11.92
C PRO A 55 7.98 -16.30 10.48
N PRO A 56 7.77 -17.28 9.58
CA PRO A 56 8.10 -17.08 8.18
C PRO A 56 7.32 -15.87 7.66
N ALA A 57 8.01 -15.02 6.89
CA ALA A 57 7.38 -13.85 6.31
C ALA A 57 6.18 -14.28 5.44
N ARG A 58 5.04 -13.62 5.66
CA ARG A 58 3.80 -13.87 4.89
C ARG A 58 4.05 -13.74 3.39
N PHE A 59 4.83 -12.73 3.00
CA PHE A 59 5.21 -12.46 1.62
C PHE A 59 6.72 -12.58 1.40
N VAL A 60 7.15 -12.80 0.15
CA VAL A 60 8.58 -12.89 -0.24
C VAL A 60 9.36 -11.59 0.01
N GLY A 61 8.65 -10.47 0.16
CA GLY A 61 9.24 -9.17 0.40
C GLY A 61 8.28 -8.24 1.14
N ARG A 62 8.85 -7.19 1.75
CA ARG A 62 8.11 -6.19 2.54
C ARG A 62 7.04 -5.46 1.74
N GLY A 63 7.17 -5.39 0.41
CA GLY A 63 6.14 -4.82 -0.46
C GLY A 63 4.78 -5.50 -0.29
N GLY A 64 4.75 -6.82 -0.07
CA GLY A 64 3.47 -7.53 0.08
C GLY A 64 2.61 -7.00 1.21
N GLU A 65 3.21 -6.60 2.34
CA GLU A 65 2.47 -6.00 3.47
C GLU A 65 1.89 -4.63 3.12
N LYS A 66 2.60 -3.85 2.29
CA LYS A 66 2.10 -2.54 1.82
C LYS A 66 0.89 -2.73 0.92
N LEU A 67 0.96 -3.67 -0.02
CA LEU A 67 -0.16 -3.94 -0.94
C LEU A 67 -1.34 -4.56 -0.20
N ALA A 68 -1.10 -5.49 0.74
CA ALA A 68 -2.16 -6.08 1.55
C ALA A 68 -2.95 -5.01 2.33
N ALA A 69 -2.24 -4.03 2.90
CA ALA A 69 -2.88 -2.88 3.54
C ALA A 69 -3.67 -2.05 2.54
N ALA A 70 -3.13 -1.77 1.35
CA ALA A 70 -3.85 -1.03 0.31
C ALA A 70 -5.14 -1.73 -0.12
N LEU A 71 -5.09 -3.03 -0.41
CA LEU A 71 -6.27 -3.83 -0.80
C LEU A 71 -7.35 -3.78 0.27
N THR A 72 -6.95 -3.91 1.55
CA THR A 72 -7.88 -3.86 2.68
C THR A 72 -8.49 -2.47 2.83
N THR A 73 -7.65 -1.43 2.90
CA THR A 73 -8.10 -0.06 3.17
C THR A 73 -8.96 0.51 2.03
N PHE A 74 -8.67 0.14 0.78
CA PHE A 74 -9.43 0.61 -0.37
C PHE A 74 -10.56 -0.34 -0.79
N GLY A 75 -10.74 -1.47 -0.10
CA GLY A 75 -11.78 -2.45 -0.41
C GLY A 75 -11.63 -3.08 -1.80
N LEU A 76 -10.39 -3.34 -2.22
CA LEU A 76 -10.08 -3.87 -3.55
C LEU A 76 -9.93 -5.40 -3.50
N ASP A 77 -10.63 -6.08 -4.40
CA ASP A 77 -10.56 -7.53 -4.53
C ASP A 77 -9.90 -7.91 -5.87
N PRO A 78 -8.68 -8.50 -5.84
CA PRO A 78 -8.03 -8.99 -7.05
C PRO A 78 -8.52 -10.39 -7.48
N THR A 79 -9.48 -10.99 -6.78
CA THR A 79 -9.95 -12.35 -7.07
C THR A 79 -10.40 -12.48 -8.51
N GLY A 80 -9.80 -13.45 -9.21
CA GLY A 80 -10.15 -13.73 -10.59
C GLY A 80 -9.62 -12.70 -11.59
N LEU A 81 -8.91 -11.65 -11.17
CA LEU A 81 -8.41 -10.58 -12.05
C LEU A 81 -7.06 -10.93 -12.69
N ARG A 82 -6.78 -10.33 -13.85
CA ARG A 82 -5.45 -10.26 -14.44
C ARG A 82 -4.78 -8.93 -14.06
N VAL A 83 -3.65 -9.01 -13.39
CA VAL A 83 -3.00 -7.85 -12.76
C VAL A 83 -1.60 -7.63 -13.31
N LEU A 84 -1.23 -6.37 -13.57
CA LEU A 84 0.15 -5.99 -13.85
C LEU A 84 0.85 -5.59 -12.54
N ASP A 85 1.98 -6.21 -12.23
CA ASP A 85 2.91 -5.77 -11.17
C ASP A 85 4.11 -5.07 -11.82
N ALA A 86 4.09 -3.74 -11.82
CA ALA A 86 5.12 -2.90 -12.43
C ALA A 86 6.23 -2.57 -11.41
N GLY A 87 7.39 -3.19 -11.58
CA GLY A 87 8.50 -3.13 -10.62
C GLY A 87 8.46 -4.28 -9.62
N ALA A 88 8.22 -5.51 -10.11
CA ALA A 88 7.96 -6.67 -9.25
C ALA A 88 9.12 -7.01 -8.29
N SER A 89 10.36 -6.66 -8.62
CA SER A 89 11.58 -6.87 -7.83
C SER A 89 11.71 -8.33 -7.34
N THR A 90 11.68 -8.58 -6.03
CA THR A 90 11.70 -9.94 -5.47
C THR A 90 10.35 -10.66 -5.53
N GLY A 91 9.27 -9.94 -5.86
CA GLY A 91 7.92 -10.46 -6.07
C GLY A 91 6.96 -10.18 -4.91
N GLY A 92 7.22 -9.19 -4.05
CA GLY A 92 6.41 -8.94 -2.85
C GLY A 92 4.95 -8.60 -3.16
N PHE A 93 4.71 -7.71 -4.13
CA PHE A 93 3.35 -7.35 -4.59
C PHE A 93 2.70 -8.53 -5.33
N THR A 94 3.41 -9.13 -6.28
CA THR A 94 2.98 -10.35 -6.99
C THR A 94 2.49 -11.44 -6.02
N ASP A 95 3.26 -11.75 -4.98
CA ASP A 95 2.89 -12.74 -3.97
C ASP A 95 1.62 -12.37 -3.20
N CYS A 96 1.47 -11.11 -2.83
CA CYS A 96 0.24 -10.62 -2.20
C CYS A 96 -0.98 -10.80 -3.12
N LEU A 97 -0.85 -10.48 -4.41
CA LEU A 97 -1.92 -10.64 -5.39
C LEU A 97 -2.29 -12.12 -5.58
N LEU A 98 -1.30 -13.00 -5.68
CA LEU A 98 -1.51 -14.44 -5.83
C LEU A 98 -2.22 -15.06 -4.62
N GLN A 99 -1.84 -14.64 -3.41
CA GLN A 99 -2.49 -15.07 -2.17
C GLN A 99 -3.90 -14.48 -2.02
N ALA A 100 -4.15 -13.29 -2.58
CA ALA A 100 -5.45 -12.63 -2.59
C ALA A 100 -6.37 -13.10 -3.73
N GLY A 101 -5.97 -14.09 -4.53
CA GLY A 101 -6.85 -14.74 -5.51
C GLY A 101 -6.74 -14.26 -6.95
N ALA A 102 -5.72 -13.45 -7.29
CA ALA A 102 -5.48 -13.06 -8.69
C ALA A 102 -5.39 -14.29 -9.62
N ARG A 103 -6.05 -14.20 -10.77
CA ARG A 103 -6.07 -15.25 -11.81
C ARG A 103 -4.72 -15.33 -12.51
N GLU A 104 -4.14 -14.19 -12.82
CA GLU A 104 -2.84 -14.06 -13.48
C GLU A 104 -2.16 -12.77 -13.01
N VAL A 105 -0.85 -12.83 -12.81
CA VAL A 105 -0.01 -11.65 -12.53
C VAL A 105 1.12 -11.57 -13.55
N VAL A 106 1.17 -10.47 -14.30
CA VAL A 106 2.33 -10.14 -15.15
C VAL A 106 3.32 -9.34 -14.31
N ALA A 107 4.42 -9.98 -13.94
CA ALA A 107 5.48 -9.39 -13.12
C ALA A 107 6.53 -8.74 -14.03
N LEU A 108 6.44 -7.42 -14.19
CA LEU A 108 7.36 -6.63 -15.00
C LEU A 108 8.47 -6.03 -14.16
N ASP A 109 9.73 -6.22 -14.58
CA ASP A 109 10.88 -5.59 -13.94
C ASP A 109 12.00 -5.21 -14.92
N VAL A 110 12.76 -4.18 -14.57
CA VAL A 110 13.98 -3.77 -15.29
C VAL A 110 15.17 -4.66 -14.97
N GLY A 111 15.17 -5.28 -13.79
CA GLY A 111 16.16 -6.22 -13.32
C GLY A 111 16.09 -7.57 -14.02
N HIS A 112 16.94 -8.49 -13.57
CA HIS A 112 17.02 -9.84 -14.09
C HIS A 112 17.27 -10.83 -12.95
N SER A 113 16.56 -11.96 -12.97
CA SER A 113 16.64 -13.03 -11.98
C SER A 113 16.41 -12.56 -10.53
N GLN A 114 15.54 -11.56 -10.33
CA GLN A 114 15.26 -11.01 -9.00
C GLN A 114 14.10 -11.71 -8.28
N LEU A 115 13.10 -12.16 -9.03
CA LEU A 115 11.93 -12.83 -8.46
C LEU A 115 12.32 -14.08 -7.67
N HIS A 116 11.78 -14.18 -6.47
CA HIS A 116 11.91 -15.36 -5.63
C HIS A 116 11.40 -16.62 -6.36
N GLN A 117 12.08 -17.75 -6.17
CA GLN A 117 11.80 -18.99 -6.92
C GLN A 117 10.31 -19.39 -6.86
N ARG A 118 9.70 -19.32 -5.67
CA ARG A 118 8.26 -19.63 -5.49
C ARG A 118 7.31 -18.83 -6.39
N ILE A 119 7.66 -17.57 -6.66
CA ILE A 119 6.87 -16.67 -7.50
C ILE A 119 7.15 -16.99 -8.97
N ARG A 120 8.42 -17.15 -9.33
CA ARG A 120 8.83 -17.48 -10.70
C ARG A 120 8.22 -18.78 -11.21
N THR A 121 8.00 -19.76 -10.33
CA THR A 121 7.45 -21.08 -10.69
C THR A 121 5.94 -21.18 -10.57
N ASP A 122 5.24 -20.15 -10.07
CA ASP A 122 3.77 -20.18 -9.98
C ASP A 122 3.19 -20.10 -11.40
N PRO A 123 2.30 -21.03 -11.80
CA PRO A 123 1.76 -21.06 -13.16
C PRO A 123 0.89 -19.85 -13.51
N ARG A 124 0.47 -19.05 -12.53
CA ARG A 124 -0.29 -17.81 -12.73
C ARG A 124 0.61 -16.59 -12.96
N VAL A 125 1.93 -16.75 -12.92
CA VAL A 125 2.88 -15.64 -13.07
C VAL A 125 3.52 -15.65 -14.44
N VAL A 126 3.40 -14.53 -15.15
CA VAL A 126 4.15 -14.25 -16.38
C VAL A 126 5.29 -13.30 -16.04
N VAL A 127 6.53 -13.74 -16.22
CA VAL A 127 7.72 -12.96 -15.88
C VAL A 127 8.20 -12.15 -17.09
N VAL A 128 8.25 -10.83 -16.95
CA VAL A 128 8.72 -9.89 -17.98
C VAL A 128 9.92 -9.09 -17.43
N GLU A 129 11.11 -9.66 -17.58
CA GLU A 129 12.36 -9.07 -17.08
C GLU A 129 13.07 -8.21 -18.13
N ARG A 130 14.09 -7.44 -17.70
CA ARG A 130 14.90 -6.55 -18.55
C ARG A 130 14.06 -5.55 -19.37
N THR A 131 12.88 -5.20 -18.87
CA THR A 131 11.92 -4.37 -19.60
C THR A 131 11.70 -3.07 -18.84
N ASN A 132 12.06 -1.95 -19.48
CA ASN A 132 11.77 -0.63 -18.92
C ASN A 132 10.33 -0.25 -19.23
N LEU A 133 9.51 -0.04 -18.20
CA LEU A 133 8.11 0.35 -18.33
C LEU A 133 7.91 1.53 -19.30
N ARG A 134 8.83 2.51 -19.34
CA ARG A 134 8.74 3.66 -20.25
C ARG A 134 8.76 3.29 -21.74
N HIS A 135 9.27 2.12 -22.08
CA HIS A 135 9.42 1.66 -23.46
C HIS A 135 8.43 0.53 -23.79
N VAL A 136 7.50 0.21 -22.88
CA VAL A 136 6.43 -0.74 -23.15
C VAL A 136 5.47 -0.09 -24.14
N GLU A 137 5.28 -0.73 -25.28
CA GLU A 137 4.31 -0.29 -26.28
C GLU A 137 2.89 -0.60 -25.79
N ALA A 138 1.95 0.31 -26.03
CA ALA A 138 0.55 0.11 -25.67
C ALA A 138 0.01 -1.19 -26.29
N GLY A 139 -0.63 -2.02 -25.47
CA GLY A 139 -1.19 -3.31 -25.88
C GLY A 139 -0.18 -4.46 -26.00
N SER A 140 1.14 -4.22 -25.94
CA SER A 140 2.16 -5.29 -26.05
C SER A 140 2.12 -6.32 -24.91
N LEU A 141 1.66 -5.90 -23.72
CA LEU A 141 1.46 -6.77 -22.55
C LEU A 141 0.00 -7.22 -22.38
N GLY A 142 -0.87 -6.87 -23.31
CA GLY A 142 -2.33 -6.99 -23.18
C GLY A 142 -2.92 -5.94 -22.24
N ALA A 143 -4.23 -6.03 -22.01
CA ALA A 143 -4.95 -5.16 -21.08
C ALA A 143 -5.15 -5.84 -19.72
N PHE A 144 -5.17 -5.05 -18.66
CA PHE A 144 -5.22 -5.51 -17.27
C PHE A 144 -6.45 -4.98 -16.54
N ASP A 145 -7.03 -5.85 -15.70
CA ASP A 145 -8.15 -5.52 -14.83
C ASP A 145 -7.69 -4.66 -13.63
N ALA A 146 -6.40 -4.75 -13.30
CA ALA A 146 -5.77 -3.94 -12.26
C ALA A 146 -4.26 -3.75 -12.51
N VAL A 147 -3.70 -2.67 -11.96
CA VAL A 147 -2.25 -2.39 -12.02
C VAL A 147 -1.72 -1.99 -10.65
N VAL A 148 -0.60 -2.57 -10.25
CA VAL A 148 0.14 -2.16 -9.05
C VAL A 148 1.54 -1.71 -9.43
N ALA A 149 2.09 -0.71 -8.73
CA ALA A 149 3.45 -0.23 -9.02
C ALA A 149 4.24 0.12 -7.76
N ASP A 150 5.43 -0.50 -7.61
CA ASP A 150 6.43 -0.18 -6.58
C ASP A 150 7.77 0.19 -7.24
N LEU A 151 7.79 1.32 -7.93
CA LEU A 151 8.94 1.75 -8.72
C LEU A 151 9.98 2.50 -7.88
N SER A 152 11.25 2.34 -8.21
CA SER A 152 12.36 3.08 -7.58
C SER A 152 13.18 3.80 -8.64
N PHE A 153 13.81 4.93 -8.26
CA PHE A 153 14.67 5.75 -9.14
C PHE A 153 13.95 6.35 -10.37
N ILE A 154 12.63 6.35 -10.38
CA ILE A 154 11.80 6.98 -11.41
C ILE A 154 10.58 7.61 -10.75
N SER A 155 10.20 8.78 -11.25
CA SER A 155 8.96 9.45 -10.86
C SER A 155 7.77 8.81 -11.57
N LEU A 156 6.67 8.58 -10.83
CA LEU A 156 5.42 8.07 -11.37
C LEU A 156 4.86 8.95 -12.49
N THR A 157 5.14 10.27 -12.46
CA THR A 157 4.68 11.18 -13.53
C THR A 157 5.25 10.84 -14.91
N LYS A 158 6.40 10.15 -14.96
CA LYS A 158 7.04 9.72 -16.23
C LYS A 158 6.46 8.44 -16.81
N VAL A 159 5.68 7.69 -16.03
CA VAL A 159 5.14 6.38 -16.41
C VAL A 159 3.62 6.30 -16.28
N MET A 160 2.98 7.34 -15.73
CA MET A 160 1.54 7.39 -15.45
C MET A 160 0.70 7.01 -16.67
N THR A 161 0.95 7.65 -17.81
CA THR A 161 0.21 7.35 -19.05
C THR A 161 0.37 5.89 -19.47
N VAL A 162 1.59 5.35 -19.43
CA VAL A 162 1.83 3.93 -19.81
C VAL A 162 1.11 2.96 -18.87
N LEU A 163 1.07 3.25 -17.56
CA LEU A 163 0.33 2.43 -16.60
C LEU A 163 -1.18 2.42 -16.91
N LEU A 164 -1.73 3.57 -17.29
CA LEU A 164 -3.15 3.71 -17.63
C LEU A 164 -3.49 3.10 -19.00
N ASP A 165 -2.59 3.21 -19.98
CA ASP A 165 -2.76 2.59 -21.31
C ASP A 165 -2.76 1.06 -21.25
N CYS A 166 -2.20 0.48 -20.18
CA CYS A 166 -2.27 -0.96 -19.90
C CYS A 166 -3.62 -1.39 -19.32
N CYS A 167 -4.47 -0.47 -18.86
CA CYS A 167 -5.70 -0.78 -18.15
C CYS A 167 -6.89 -0.98 -19.09
N VAL A 168 -7.79 -1.91 -18.76
CA VAL A 168 -9.16 -1.88 -19.29
C VAL A 168 -9.95 -0.71 -18.69
N ALA A 169 -11.00 -0.30 -19.38
CA ALA A 169 -12.00 0.61 -18.81
C ALA A 169 -12.57 0.04 -17.51
N GLY A 170 -12.58 0.85 -16.43
CA GLY A 170 -13.03 0.45 -15.11
C GLY A 170 -11.98 -0.22 -14.22
N ALA A 171 -10.76 -0.45 -14.71
CA ALA A 171 -9.68 -1.02 -13.91
C ALA A 171 -9.28 -0.11 -12.74
N TRP A 172 -8.76 -0.72 -11.67
CA TRP A 172 -8.18 0.01 -10.53
C TRP A 172 -6.66 -0.07 -10.53
N LEU A 173 -6.02 0.96 -9.97
CA LEU A 173 -4.57 1.02 -9.81
C LEU A 173 -4.20 1.33 -8.37
N VAL A 174 -3.14 0.68 -7.86
CA VAL A 174 -2.49 1.03 -6.59
C VAL A 174 -1.03 1.37 -6.86
N LEU A 175 -0.68 2.64 -6.69
CA LEU A 175 0.68 3.14 -6.95
C LEU A 175 1.35 3.55 -5.64
N LEU A 176 2.59 3.10 -5.43
CA LEU A 176 3.37 3.52 -4.27
C LEU A 176 4.12 4.81 -4.58
N VAL A 177 3.67 5.92 -4.01
CA VAL A 177 4.31 7.23 -4.12
C VAL A 177 5.46 7.31 -3.12
N LYS A 178 6.67 7.53 -3.64
CA LYS A 178 7.91 7.64 -2.87
C LYS A 178 8.47 9.06 -2.98
N PRO A 179 8.23 9.94 -1.98
CA PRO A 179 8.64 11.34 -2.06
C PRO A 179 10.10 11.56 -2.47
N GLN A 180 11.02 10.68 -2.05
CA GLN A 180 12.44 10.75 -2.42
C GLN A 180 12.74 10.58 -3.93
N PHE A 181 11.83 9.97 -4.70
CA PHE A 181 11.94 9.86 -6.16
C PHE A 181 11.06 10.87 -6.91
N GLU A 182 10.19 11.56 -6.17
CA GLU A 182 9.28 12.57 -6.71
C GLU A 182 9.78 13.99 -6.47
N ALA A 183 10.48 14.24 -5.38
CA ALA A 183 11.02 15.54 -5.03
C ALA A 183 12.06 16.00 -6.06
N THR A 184 12.27 17.31 -6.16
CA THR A 184 13.35 17.86 -6.97
C THR A 184 14.71 17.46 -6.41
N ARG A 185 15.75 17.57 -7.25
CA ARG A 185 17.11 17.23 -6.83
C ARG A 185 17.56 18.05 -5.61
N THR A 186 17.21 19.34 -5.56
CA THR A 186 17.51 20.25 -4.45
C THR A 186 16.79 19.87 -3.15
N GLU A 187 15.55 19.41 -3.23
CA GLU A 187 14.77 18.94 -2.06
C GLU A 187 15.31 17.59 -1.54
N SER A 188 15.73 16.70 -2.45
CA SER A 188 16.28 15.39 -2.10
C SER A 188 17.70 15.42 -1.53
N SER A 189 18.48 16.47 -1.83
CA SER A 189 19.89 16.59 -1.42
C SER A 189 20.11 17.08 0.01
N ASN A 190 19.06 17.51 0.72
CA ASN A 190 19.18 18.10 2.07
C ASN A 190 19.35 17.06 3.20
N GLY A 191 19.80 15.84 2.89
CA GLY A 191 20.01 14.74 3.84
C GLY A 191 20.56 13.47 3.18
N LYS A 192 20.47 12.32 3.87
CA LYS A 192 20.87 11.00 3.34
C LYS A 192 19.82 10.39 2.36
N GLY A 193 19.11 11.23 1.60
CA GLY A 193 18.01 10.79 0.73
C GLY A 193 16.69 10.47 1.47
N VAL A 194 16.59 10.83 2.76
CA VAL A 194 15.35 10.69 3.54
C VAL A 194 14.59 12.02 3.53
N ILE A 195 13.37 12.02 3.00
CA ILE A 195 12.46 13.17 3.01
C ILE A 195 11.59 13.09 4.26
N SER A 196 11.79 14.01 5.19
CA SER A 196 11.01 14.11 6.43
C SER A 196 10.10 15.34 6.51
N ASP A 197 10.21 16.27 5.55
CA ASP A 197 9.42 17.51 5.53
C ASP A 197 8.01 17.23 4.96
N PRO A 198 6.93 17.45 5.75
CA PRO A 198 5.56 17.26 5.28
C PRO A 198 5.17 18.17 4.10
N GLN A 199 5.82 19.34 3.94
CA GLN A 199 5.55 20.21 2.79
C GLN A 199 6.08 19.61 1.49
N ILE A 200 7.24 18.92 1.54
CA ILE A 200 7.77 18.17 0.40
C ILE A 200 6.88 16.95 0.12
N TRP A 201 6.38 16.26 1.16
CA TRP A 201 5.39 15.19 0.96
C TRP A 201 4.13 15.72 0.27
N ARG A 202 3.59 16.84 0.73
CA ARG A 202 2.42 17.50 0.13
C ARG A 202 2.64 17.82 -1.34
N SER A 203 3.75 18.49 -1.68
CA SER A 203 4.05 18.91 -3.05
C SER A 203 4.22 17.71 -3.98
N THR A 204 4.91 16.66 -3.54
CA THR A 204 5.12 15.43 -4.32
C THR A 204 3.82 14.66 -4.57
N LEU A 205 2.96 14.54 -3.55
CA LEU A 205 1.64 13.91 -3.68
C LEU A 205 0.76 14.63 -4.68
N LEU A 206 0.60 15.96 -4.54
CA LEU A 206 -0.21 16.76 -5.46
C LEU A 206 0.31 16.71 -6.89
N LYS A 207 1.63 16.73 -7.07
CA LYS A 207 2.26 16.59 -8.38
C LYS A 207 1.93 15.25 -9.05
N VAL A 208 1.96 14.14 -8.30
CA VAL A 208 1.62 12.81 -8.85
C VAL A 208 0.13 12.69 -9.14
N ILE A 209 -0.72 13.18 -8.24
CA ILE A 209 -2.19 13.20 -8.43
C ILE A 209 -2.55 14.03 -9.66
N GLU A 210 -1.95 15.19 -9.85
CA GLU A 210 -2.21 16.03 -11.02
C GLU A 210 -1.75 15.34 -12.31
N SER A 211 -0.60 14.65 -12.29
CA SER A 211 -0.18 13.84 -13.42
C SER A 211 -1.17 12.71 -13.74
N ALA A 212 -1.72 12.05 -12.72
CA ALA A 212 -2.75 11.02 -12.90
C ALA A 212 -4.01 11.61 -13.54
N ARG A 213 -4.46 12.77 -13.05
CA ARG A 213 -5.62 13.49 -13.57
C ARG A 213 -5.44 13.90 -15.03
N LEU A 214 -4.29 14.48 -15.37
CA LEU A 214 -3.94 14.87 -16.74
C LEU A 214 -3.82 13.67 -17.70
N SER A 215 -3.42 12.51 -17.19
CA SER A 215 -3.42 11.24 -17.94
C SER A 215 -4.79 10.55 -17.98
N GLY A 216 -5.82 11.12 -17.33
CA GLY A 216 -7.20 10.64 -17.42
C GLY A 216 -7.65 9.69 -16.30
N ALA A 217 -6.89 9.52 -15.21
CA ALA A 217 -7.24 8.68 -14.06
C ALA A 217 -8.00 9.40 -12.95
N THR A 218 -8.89 8.68 -12.24
CA THR A 218 -9.72 9.26 -11.17
C THR A 218 -9.04 8.98 -9.85
N LEU A 219 -8.91 10.01 -9.01
CA LEU A 219 -8.45 9.83 -7.64
C LEU A 219 -9.54 9.13 -6.81
N CYS A 220 -9.24 7.94 -6.31
CA CYS A 220 -10.17 7.17 -5.49
C CYS A 220 -9.76 7.12 -4.02
N GLY A 221 -8.46 7.17 -3.71
CA GLY A 221 -7.98 7.17 -2.33
C GLY A 221 -6.49 7.47 -2.20
N LEU A 222 -6.08 7.86 -0.99
CA LEU A 222 -4.70 8.13 -0.65
C LEU A 222 -4.47 7.81 0.83
N GLU A 223 -3.46 7.00 1.13
CA GLU A 223 -3.14 6.57 2.49
C GLU A 223 -1.64 6.51 2.74
N LYS A 224 -1.21 6.62 4.00
CA LYS A 224 0.19 6.35 4.36
C LYS A 224 0.46 4.85 4.24
N SER A 225 1.61 4.48 3.68
CA SER A 225 2.08 3.08 3.70
C SER A 225 2.28 2.63 5.16
N PRO A 226 1.86 1.41 5.56
CA PRO A 226 2.05 0.90 6.91
C PRO A 226 3.54 0.70 7.25
N LEU A 227 4.37 0.60 6.21
CA LEU A 227 5.80 0.42 6.33
C LEU A 227 6.54 1.58 5.67
N ARG A 228 7.56 2.08 6.35
CA ARG A 228 8.57 2.96 5.76
C ARG A 228 9.43 2.19 4.76
N GLY A 229 9.96 2.90 3.77
CA GLY A 229 10.98 2.41 2.84
C GLY A 229 12.22 1.90 3.58
N SER A 230 13.08 1.15 2.89
CA SER A 230 14.30 0.55 3.48
C SER A 230 15.22 1.57 4.16
N GLU A 231 15.25 2.80 3.66
CA GLU A 231 16.04 3.92 4.19
C GLU A 231 15.27 4.77 5.22
N GLY A 232 14.05 4.39 5.58
CA GLY A 232 13.23 5.09 6.58
C GLY A 232 12.30 6.18 6.02
N ASN A 233 12.28 6.35 4.70
CA ASN A 233 11.34 7.25 4.00
C ASN A 233 9.88 6.85 4.27
N VAL A 234 9.03 7.84 4.53
CA VAL A 234 7.58 7.67 4.51
C VAL A 234 7.13 7.55 3.04
N GLU A 235 6.27 6.59 2.76
CA GLU A 235 5.74 6.31 1.43
C GLU A 235 4.22 6.32 1.50
N PHE A 236 3.55 6.53 0.38
CA PHE A 236 2.10 6.68 0.32
C PHE A 236 1.48 5.75 -0.72
N LEU A 237 0.31 5.21 -0.43
CA LEU A 237 -0.48 4.35 -1.29
C LEU A 237 -1.53 5.21 -2.00
N LEU A 238 -1.43 5.32 -3.30
CA LEU A 238 -2.35 6.08 -4.15
C LEU A 238 -3.26 5.12 -4.90
N HIS A 239 -4.57 5.23 -4.69
CA HIS A 239 -5.59 4.47 -5.40
C HIS A 239 -6.22 5.32 -6.49
N LEU A 240 -6.15 4.82 -7.72
CA LEU A 240 -6.73 5.43 -8.91
C LEU A 240 -7.68 4.47 -9.62
N SER A 241 -8.60 4.99 -10.43
CA SER A 241 -9.34 4.19 -11.40
C SER A 241 -9.21 4.72 -12.82
N GLN A 242 -9.22 3.80 -13.79
CA GLN A 242 -9.36 4.07 -15.21
C GLN A 242 -10.86 4.23 -15.52
N PRO A 243 -11.37 5.42 -15.87
CA PRO A 243 -12.81 5.61 -16.10
C PRO A 243 -13.34 4.76 -17.25
N ALA A 244 -14.61 4.37 -17.14
CA ALA A 244 -15.32 3.68 -18.21
C ALA A 244 -15.91 4.61 -19.31
N GLY A 245 -15.68 5.92 -19.25
CA GLY A 245 -16.27 6.90 -20.16
C GLY A 245 -15.63 8.30 -20.12
N ALA A 246 -16.17 9.23 -20.92
CA ALA A 246 -15.68 10.60 -21.02
C ALA A 246 -15.86 11.39 -19.72
N ARG A 247 -14.84 12.13 -19.30
CA ARG A 247 -14.87 12.95 -18.09
C ARG A 247 -15.59 14.27 -18.31
N MET A 248 -16.42 14.64 -17.34
CA MET A 248 -16.91 16.01 -17.14
C MET A 248 -16.94 16.32 -15.65
N ASN A 249 -15.83 16.81 -15.08
CA ASN A 249 -15.77 17.77 -13.97
C ASN A 249 -14.32 17.94 -13.46
N THR A 250 -13.68 19.10 -13.63
CA THR A 250 -12.26 19.31 -13.26
C THR A 250 -12.06 20.00 -11.90
N LEU A 251 -13.03 20.80 -11.44
CA LEU A 251 -12.87 21.59 -10.20
C LEU A 251 -13.06 20.75 -8.92
N GLY A 252 -13.99 19.79 -8.94
CA GLY A 252 -14.23 18.92 -7.78
C GLY A 252 -13.07 17.97 -7.46
N GLU A 253 -12.35 17.53 -8.49
CA GLU A 253 -11.23 16.59 -8.35
C GLU A 253 -10.03 17.23 -7.64
N GLN A 254 -9.76 18.51 -7.90
CA GLN A 254 -8.64 19.22 -7.27
C GLN A 254 -8.91 19.51 -5.79
N ALA A 255 -10.14 19.89 -5.44
CA ALA A 255 -10.54 20.04 -4.03
C ALA A 255 -10.46 18.70 -3.27
N GLN A 256 -10.89 17.60 -3.90
CA GLN A 256 -10.78 16.26 -3.32
C GLN A 256 -9.32 15.85 -3.09
N ALA A 257 -8.42 16.15 -4.04
CA ALA A 257 -6.99 15.90 -3.90
C ALA A 257 -6.40 16.63 -2.68
N GLU A 258 -6.72 17.91 -2.52
CA GLU A 258 -6.27 18.72 -1.39
C GLU A 258 -6.76 18.15 -0.05
N VAL A 259 -8.03 17.75 0.04
CA VAL A 259 -8.61 17.14 1.26
C VAL A 259 -7.90 15.83 1.61
N LEU A 260 -7.69 14.95 0.63
CA LEU A 260 -7.03 13.67 0.85
C LEU A 260 -5.56 13.84 1.25
N VAL A 261 -4.85 14.77 0.60
CA VAL A 261 -3.45 15.07 0.94
C VAL A 261 -3.36 15.71 2.33
N HIS A 262 -4.26 16.62 2.68
CA HIS A 262 -4.29 17.19 4.04
C HIS A 262 -4.50 16.09 5.08
N ARG A 263 -5.54 15.25 4.90
CA ARG A 263 -5.89 14.15 5.82
C ARG A 263 -4.74 13.18 6.02
N VAL A 264 -4.10 12.73 4.94
CA VAL A 264 -3.03 11.73 5.03
C VAL A 264 -1.78 12.28 5.72
N LEU A 265 -1.58 13.60 5.72
CA LEU A 265 -0.44 14.25 6.36
C LEU A 265 -0.66 14.62 7.82
N LEU A 266 -1.90 14.57 8.32
CA LEU A 266 -2.19 14.83 9.73
C LEU A 266 -1.40 13.87 10.65
N PRO A 267 -0.96 14.35 11.83
CA PRO A 267 -0.42 13.50 12.88
C PRO A 267 -1.48 12.50 13.36
N GLU A 268 -1.07 11.28 13.72
CA GLU A 268 -1.97 10.24 14.26
C GLU A 268 -2.73 10.70 15.51
N THR A 269 -2.18 11.64 16.28
CA THR A 269 -2.81 12.23 17.46
C THR A 269 -4.02 13.12 17.14
N GLU A 270 -4.11 13.66 15.92
CA GLU A 270 -5.22 14.52 15.49
C GLU A 270 -6.34 13.74 14.80
N LEU A 271 -6.05 12.53 14.30
CA LEU A 271 -7.05 11.62 13.71
C LEU A 271 -8.04 11.04 14.74
N LEU A 272 -7.69 11.06 16.03
CA LEU A 272 -8.54 10.60 17.13
C LEU A 272 -9.50 11.67 17.68
N LEU A 273 -9.43 12.91 17.17
CA LEU A 273 -10.20 14.06 17.68
C LEU A 273 -11.44 14.44 16.86
N GLU A 274 -11.77 13.73 15.78
CA GLU A 274 -13.01 13.99 15.05
C GLU A 274 -14.03 12.86 15.21
N PRO A 275 -15.04 13.09 16.05
CA PRO A 275 -16.41 12.91 15.63
C PRO A 275 -17.22 14.21 15.80
N GLU A 276 -18.15 14.41 14.86
CA GLU A 276 -19.21 15.44 14.82
C GLU A 276 -18.80 16.88 14.48
N LEU A 277 -19.13 17.28 13.24
CA LEU A 277 -19.92 18.49 12.95
C LEU A 277 -20.27 18.51 11.45
N LEU A 278 -21.37 17.85 11.08
CA LEU A 278 -22.16 18.30 9.94
C LEU A 278 -23.27 19.22 10.51
N PRO A 279 -23.43 20.46 10.01
CA PRO A 279 -24.54 21.29 10.43
C PRO A 279 -25.84 20.70 9.86
N GLU A 280 -26.83 20.51 10.73
CA GLU A 280 -28.20 20.26 10.31
C GLU A 280 -28.63 21.42 9.41
N THR A 281 -28.93 21.12 8.15
CA THR A 281 -29.51 22.09 7.23
C THR A 281 -30.95 22.32 7.67
N GLU A 282 -31.23 23.54 8.14
CA GLU A 282 -32.57 24.01 8.43
C GLU A 282 -33.47 23.79 7.21
N LEU A 283 -34.51 22.97 7.39
CA LEU A 283 -35.64 22.89 6.48
C LEU A 283 -36.32 24.27 6.41
N VAL A 284 -36.17 24.94 5.28
CA VAL A 284 -36.98 26.12 4.93
C VAL A 284 -38.43 25.66 4.72
N PRO A 285 -39.43 26.26 5.41
CA PRO A 285 -40.83 25.86 5.22
C PRO A 285 -41.35 26.40 3.89
N GLU A 286 -42.03 25.52 3.13
CA GLU A 286 -42.72 25.85 1.89
C GLU A 286 -43.74 26.98 2.08
N THR A 287 -43.54 28.07 1.34
CA THR A 287 -44.52 29.16 1.24
C THR A 287 -45.73 28.67 0.44
N ARG A 288 -46.88 28.53 1.10
CA ARG A 288 -48.19 28.33 0.46
C ARG A 288 -48.48 29.48 -0.51
N ILE A 289 -48.55 29.18 -1.80
CA ILE A 289 -49.19 30.06 -2.79
C ILE A 289 -50.69 29.70 -2.79
N THR A 290 -51.49 30.57 -2.19
CA THR A 290 -52.95 30.60 -2.38
C THR A 290 -53.25 31.21 -3.75
N THR A 291 -53.79 30.42 -4.68
CA THR A 291 -54.44 30.95 -5.88
C THR A 291 -55.94 31.03 -5.59
N GLU A 292 -56.43 32.24 -5.32
CA GLU A 292 -57.86 32.55 -5.35
C GLU A 292 -58.33 32.52 -6.80
N ALA A 293 -59.24 31.61 -7.11
CA ALA A 293 -60.04 31.63 -8.32
C ALA A 293 -61.21 32.61 -8.11
N GLN A 294 -61.18 33.75 -8.79
CA GLN A 294 -62.36 34.59 -8.95
C GLN A 294 -63.28 33.96 -10.02
N GLN A 295 -64.51 33.66 -9.60
CA GLN A 295 -65.66 33.46 -10.47
C GLN A 295 -66.18 34.84 -10.92
N THR A 296 -66.22 35.12 -12.22
CA THR A 296 -67.45 35.38 -13.02
C THR A 296 -67.10 35.49 -14.49
#